data_AF-A0A8R1EBR5-F1
#
_entry.id   AF-A0A8R1EBR5-F1
#
_cell.length_a   1.000
_cell.length_b   1.000
_cell.length_c   1.000
_cell.angle_alpha   90.00
_cell.angle_beta   90.00
_cell.angle_gamma   90.00
#
_symmetry.space_group_name_H-M   'P 1'
#
loop_
_entity.id
_entity.type
_entity.pdbx_description
1 polymer ?
#
loop_
_entity_poly.entity_id
_entity_poly.type
_entity_poly.pdbx_seq_one_letter_code
_entity_poly.pdbx_strand_id
1 'polypeptide(L)'
;MIYPYHTPIDTLHNLGEGFFETISKEVTGIPSNTNPKSQLFNANKNLIKNALERIIIPSVFGELSARRNGSDKIHYFRLLLGLLAITTDFLSPKARIVIAASSTIANGMYTESQGLELILDQMCAATRWFLSETSPEYMTIKTHEVLCHLPEITRLMGNTSCLSTFQFESAYKFILKGYTSSMTRGRLEHLGSKFIVHKEVRRELAHRALSEPSEPLRRFISKCPGLFSTSISWNNSIAKFDDADKFPHEDLCRNYSSLSVGVLKLVSRYGNSSTKDDFFYAKMKDGVKRVYRFVAAVVLDGTVSVRVEKVKEVDINSRFMSLELCARTLDGTDLYYGLEVVKHLRGYCGIAEGYLSGEREFVDIDDIIGMAAYVPVEDNFIFLNANGCPVHN
;
A
#
# COMPACT_ATOMS: atom_id res chain seq x y z
N MET A 1 31.68 2.52 -11.08
CA MET A 1 32.26 2.73 -9.74
C MET A 1 31.08 2.65 -8.77
N ILE A 2 30.99 1.63 -7.91
CA ILE A 2 29.87 1.47 -6.98
C ILE A 2 30.18 2.34 -5.76
N TYR A 3 29.49 3.48 -5.60
CA TYR A 3 29.58 4.25 -4.37
C TYR A 3 28.98 3.43 -3.20
N PRO A 4 29.44 3.61 -1.95
CA PRO A 4 28.71 3.07 -0.80
C PRO A 4 27.24 3.51 -0.89
N TYR A 5 26.29 2.64 -0.53
CA TYR A 5 24.82 2.87 -0.55
C TYR A 5 24.06 2.67 -1.87
N HIS A 6 24.64 2.06 -2.92
CA HIS A 6 23.91 1.67 -4.14
C HIS A 6 23.21 0.30 -4.08
N THR A 7 22.95 -0.24 -2.89
CA THR A 7 22.22 -1.51 -2.77
C THR A 7 20.79 -1.28 -2.30
N PRO A 8 19.78 -1.95 -2.90
CA PRO A 8 18.39 -1.93 -2.40
C PRO A 8 18.29 -2.25 -0.90
N ILE A 9 19.21 -3.07 -0.42
CA ILE A 9 19.33 -3.52 0.97
C ILE A 9 19.57 -2.33 1.90
N ASP A 10 20.54 -1.46 1.59
CA ASP A 10 20.88 -0.33 2.46
C ASP A 10 19.74 0.70 2.54
N THR A 11 19.10 0.98 1.41
CA THR A 11 18.01 1.96 1.28
C THR A 11 16.72 1.55 1.98
N LEU A 12 16.46 0.25 2.07
CA LEU A 12 15.23 -0.28 2.67
C LEU A 12 15.41 -0.73 4.12
N HIS A 13 16.65 -0.83 4.59
CA HIS A 13 16.94 -1.21 5.97
C HIS A 13 16.37 -0.19 6.97
N ASN A 14 15.58 -0.67 7.92
CA ASN A 14 14.89 0.13 8.94
C ASN A 14 14.06 1.29 8.37
N LEU A 15 13.60 1.20 7.12
CA LEU A 15 12.79 2.24 6.49
C LEU A 15 11.54 2.58 7.34
N GLY A 16 10.82 1.55 7.80
CA GLY A 16 9.65 1.70 8.65
C GLY A 16 9.95 2.26 10.04
N GLU A 17 11.04 1.80 10.66
CA GLU A 17 11.39 2.13 12.06
C GLU A 17 12.22 3.41 12.21
N GLY A 18 12.80 3.87 11.10
CA GLY A 18 13.57 5.10 11.01
C GLY A 18 12.71 6.26 10.50
N PHE A 19 12.69 6.43 9.18
CA PHE A 19 12.12 7.60 8.52
C PHE A 19 10.63 7.79 8.81
N PHE A 20 9.81 6.77 8.54
CA PHE A 20 8.35 6.88 8.68
C PHE A 20 7.88 6.90 10.13
N GLU A 21 8.51 6.12 11.01
CA GLU A 21 8.18 6.13 12.45
C GLU A 21 8.52 7.47 13.10
N THR A 22 9.63 8.12 12.73
CA THR A 22 10.01 9.45 13.23
C THR A 22 8.90 10.47 12.96
N ILE A 23 8.48 10.59 11.69
CA ILE A 23 7.42 11.53 11.30
C ILE A 23 6.10 11.13 11.97
N SER A 24 5.75 9.84 11.98
CA SER A 24 4.50 9.36 12.59
C SER A 24 4.39 9.73 14.07
N LYS A 25 5.49 9.63 14.83
CA LYS A 25 5.52 9.98 16.26
C LYS A 25 5.36 11.47 16.49
N GLU A 26 6.01 12.31 15.70
CA GLU A 26 5.87 13.76 15.81
C GLU A 26 4.44 14.23 15.49
N VAL A 27 3.79 13.65 14.46
CA VAL A 27 2.40 13.97 14.09
C VAL A 27 1.38 13.50 15.14
N THR A 28 1.53 12.27 15.65
CA THR A 28 0.54 11.66 16.56
C THR A 28 0.83 11.98 18.03
N GLY A 29 2.01 12.50 18.34
CA GLY A 29 2.43 12.84 19.69
C GLY A 29 2.65 11.63 20.60
N ILE A 30 2.91 10.45 20.03
CA ILE A 30 3.17 9.23 20.78
C ILE A 30 4.60 9.31 21.32
N PRO A 31 4.80 9.19 22.65
CA PRO A 31 6.05 9.55 23.28
C PRO A 31 7.19 8.64 22.79
N SER A 32 8.12 9.22 22.06
CA SER A 32 9.52 8.83 22.15
C SER A 32 10.14 9.62 23.30
N ASN A 33 11.15 9.07 23.98
CA ASN A 33 11.99 9.81 24.94
C ASN A 33 12.81 10.95 24.29
N THR A 34 12.38 11.44 23.13
CA THR A 34 13.10 12.39 22.29
C THR A 34 12.16 13.53 21.96
N ASN A 35 12.64 14.75 22.18
CA ASN A 35 11.98 15.97 21.75
C ASN A 35 11.76 15.95 20.22
N PRO A 36 10.70 16.58 19.71
CA PRO A 36 10.51 16.72 18.27
C PRO A 36 11.68 17.49 17.66
N LYS A 37 12.11 17.06 16.47
CA LYS A 37 13.28 17.64 15.78
C LYS A 37 13.04 19.07 15.29
N SER A 38 11.77 19.46 15.17
CA SER A 38 11.33 20.82 14.82
C SER A 38 9.83 21.02 15.12
N GLN A 39 9.30 22.19 14.76
CA GLN A 39 7.86 22.47 14.79
C GLN A 39 7.11 22.04 13.51
N LEU A 40 7.78 21.40 12.54
CA LEU A 40 7.21 21.06 11.22
C LEU A 40 5.88 20.33 11.33
N PHE A 41 5.83 19.27 12.15
CA PHE A 41 4.68 18.38 12.31
C PHE A 41 3.81 18.71 13.53
N ASN A 42 3.93 19.93 14.08
CA ASN A 42 3.10 20.34 15.21
C ASN A 42 1.63 20.45 14.78
N ALA A 43 0.77 19.68 15.44
CA ALA A 43 -0.66 19.63 15.15
C ALA A 43 -1.47 19.31 16.41
N ASN A 44 -2.76 19.66 16.40
CA ASN A 44 -3.67 19.29 17.48
C ASN A 44 -3.94 17.78 17.43
N LYS A 45 -3.33 17.05 18.37
CA LYS A 45 -3.37 15.58 18.46
C LYS A 45 -4.79 15.01 18.49
N ASN A 46 -5.74 15.69 19.13
CA ASN A 46 -7.13 15.23 19.20
C ASN A 46 -7.82 15.35 17.83
N LEU A 47 -7.56 16.42 17.09
CA LEU A 47 -8.09 16.58 15.73
C LEU A 47 -7.49 15.56 14.77
N ILE A 48 -6.18 15.29 14.89
CA ILE A 48 -5.50 14.25 14.12
C ILE A 48 -6.11 12.87 14.40
N LYS A 49 -6.33 12.52 15.67
CA LYS A 49 -6.95 11.24 16.04
C LYS A 49 -8.35 11.09 15.42
N ASN A 50 -9.20 12.10 15.57
CA ASN A 50 -10.56 12.07 15.02
C ASN A 50 -10.55 11.98 13.47
N ALA A 51 -9.61 12.66 12.82
CA ALA A 51 -9.46 12.61 11.37
C ALA A 51 -8.98 11.23 10.89
N LEU A 52 -8.07 10.58 11.63
CA LEU A 52 -7.62 9.22 11.33
C LEU A 52 -8.74 8.19 11.45
N GLU A 53 -9.69 8.36 12.37
CA GLU A 53 -10.84 7.47 12.54
C GLU A 53 -11.81 7.49 11.34
N ARG A 54 -11.79 8.56 10.52
CA ARG A 54 -12.57 8.65 9.27
C ARG A 54 -11.97 7.85 8.12
N ILE A 55 -10.71 7.47 8.22
CA ILE A 55 -10.01 6.74 7.16
C ILE A 55 -10.36 5.27 7.27
N ILE A 56 -10.81 4.69 6.16
CA ILE A 56 -11.24 3.31 6.08
C ILE A 56 -10.13 2.51 5.41
N ILE A 57 -9.62 1.52 6.15
CA ILE A 57 -8.61 0.58 5.66
C ILE A 57 -9.23 -0.81 5.50
N PRO A 58 -8.82 -1.59 4.49
CA PRO A 58 -9.24 -2.97 4.35
C PRO A 58 -8.93 -3.82 5.57
N SER A 59 -9.83 -4.73 5.92
CA SER A 59 -9.75 -5.60 7.11
C SER A 59 -8.50 -6.47 7.13
N VAL A 60 -7.91 -6.79 5.97
CA VAL A 60 -6.66 -7.56 5.86
C VAL A 60 -5.46 -6.89 6.56
N PHE A 61 -5.48 -5.56 6.68
CA PHE A 61 -4.44 -4.81 7.39
C PHE A 61 -4.61 -4.80 8.92
N GLY A 62 -5.78 -5.21 9.42
CA GLY A 62 -6.09 -5.23 10.85
C GLY A 62 -5.90 -3.88 11.54
N GLU A 63 -5.55 -3.91 12.83
CA GLU A 63 -5.36 -2.72 13.66
C GLU A 63 -3.98 -2.07 13.43
N LEU A 64 -3.88 -1.23 12.39
CA LEU A 64 -2.64 -0.52 12.07
C LEU A 64 -2.22 0.51 13.13
N SER A 65 -3.14 0.99 13.98
CA SER A 65 -2.83 1.98 15.03
C SER A 65 -1.78 1.48 16.03
N ALA A 66 -1.74 0.16 16.25
CA ALA A 66 -0.80 -0.49 17.16
C ALA A 66 0.66 -0.45 16.66
N ARG A 67 0.90 -0.30 15.35
CA ARG A 67 2.24 -0.15 14.73
C ARG A 67 3.26 -1.18 15.24
N ARG A 68 2.89 -2.46 15.26
CA ARG A 68 3.59 -3.53 15.99
C ARG A 68 4.96 -3.88 15.42
N ASN A 69 5.14 -3.72 14.12
CA ASN A 69 6.38 -4.05 13.40
C ASN A 69 6.64 -3.03 12.26
N GLY A 70 7.77 -3.19 11.56
CA GLY A 70 8.15 -2.32 10.44
C GLY A 70 7.08 -2.21 9.35
N SER A 71 6.37 -3.30 9.02
CA SER A 71 5.30 -3.29 8.01
C SER A 71 4.10 -2.48 8.48
N ASP A 72 3.63 -2.71 9.72
CA ASP A 72 2.52 -1.95 10.29
C ASP A 72 2.87 -0.47 10.34
N LYS A 73 4.11 -0.10 10.67
CA LYS A 73 4.58 1.29 10.67
C LYS A 73 4.55 1.92 9.26
N ILE A 74 5.01 1.21 8.24
CA ILE A 74 4.96 1.68 6.84
C ILE A 74 3.51 1.77 6.35
N HIS A 75 2.68 0.77 6.63
CA HIS A 75 1.27 0.76 6.24
C HIS A 75 0.46 1.85 6.94
N TYR A 76 0.72 2.07 8.24
CA TYR A 76 0.16 3.18 8.98
C TYR A 76 0.53 4.52 8.33
N PHE A 77 1.82 4.72 8.03
CA PHE A 77 2.27 5.96 7.42
C PHE A 77 1.65 6.17 6.03
N ARG A 78 1.77 5.20 5.14
CA ARG A 78 1.32 5.36 3.75
C ARG A 78 -0.21 5.47 3.65
N LEU A 79 -0.96 4.62 4.34
CA LEU A 79 -2.42 4.52 4.18
C LEU A 79 -3.13 5.56 5.04
N LEU A 80 -2.81 5.64 6.32
CA LEU A 80 -3.50 6.52 7.25
C LEU A 80 -2.95 7.95 7.19
N LEU A 81 -1.66 8.15 7.43
CA LEU A 81 -1.10 9.51 7.40
C LEU A 81 -1.10 10.12 5.99
N GLY A 82 -0.90 9.30 4.95
CA GLY A 82 -1.00 9.76 3.56
C GLY A 82 -2.37 10.32 3.21
N LEU A 83 -3.44 9.54 3.44
CA LEU A 83 -4.82 10.00 3.20
C LEU A 83 -5.20 11.18 4.10
N LEU A 84 -4.75 11.17 5.36
CA LEU A 84 -4.92 12.30 6.28
C LEU A 84 -4.33 13.58 5.68
N ALA A 85 -3.07 13.57 5.28
CA ALA A 85 -2.35 14.74 4.77
C ALA A 85 -2.99 15.33 3.50
N ILE A 86 -3.61 14.50 2.67
CA ILE A 86 -4.30 14.94 1.46
C ILE A 86 -5.62 15.63 1.81
N THR A 87 -6.32 15.15 2.84
CA THR A 87 -7.71 15.55 3.13
C THR A 87 -7.89 16.59 4.24
N THR A 88 -6.90 16.79 5.11
CA THR A 88 -7.08 17.61 6.32
C THR A 88 -6.27 18.89 6.33
N ASP A 89 -6.84 19.95 6.91
CA ASP A 89 -6.16 21.21 7.19
C ASP A 89 -5.58 21.28 8.62
N PHE A 90 -5.61 20.17 9.38
CA PHE A 90 -5.09 20.11 10.75
C PHE A 90 -3.55 20.05 10.85
N LEU A 91 -2.88 19.90 9.70
CA LEU A 91 -1.43 19.87 9.58
C LEU A 91 -0.96 21.16 8.89
N SER A 92 0.25 21.62 9.24
CA SER A 92 0.88 22.74 8.54
C SER A 92 1.05 22.42 7.04
N PRO A 93 1.07 23.43 6.14
CA PRO A 93 1.24 23.18 4.72
C PRO A 93 2.48 22.34 4.38
N LYS A 94 3.63 22.68 4.97
CA LYS A 94 4.87 21.93 4.79
C LYS A 94 4.75 20.48 5.26
N ALA A 95 4.11 20.24 6.41
CA ALA A 95 3.87 18.88 6.91
C ALA A 95 2.99 18.05 5.97
N ARG A 96 1.91 18.64 5.44
CA ARG A 96 1.02 17.94 4.49
C ARG A 96 1.76 17.51 3.24
N ILE A 97 2.56 18.41 2.66
CA ILE A 97 3.34 18.14 1.46
C ILE A 97 4.38 17.03 1.72
N VAL A 98 5.12 17.11 2.83
CA VAL A 98 6.10 16.08 3.20
C VAL A 98 5.44 14.71 3.39
N ILE A 99 4.32 14.64 4.10
CA ILE A 99 3.62 13.37 4.36
C ILE A 99 3.00 12.80 3.09
N ALA A 100 2.37 13.64 2.25
CA ALA A 100 1.79 13.20 0.98
C ALA A 100 2.86 12.67 0.02
N ALA A 101 3.99 13.37 -0.11
CA ALA A 101 5.09 12.93 -0.96
C ALA A 101 5.74 11.64 -0.42
N SER A 102 6.04 11.60 0.88
CA SER A 102 6.61 10.42 1.55
C SER A 102 5.69 9.20 1.48
N SER A 103 4.38 9.41 1.62
CA SER A 103 3.38 8.35 1.47
C SER A 103 3.33 7.83 0.04
N THR A 104 3.43 8.73 -0.96
CA THR A 104 3.47 8.33 -2.37
C THR A 104 4.71 7.50 -2.69
N ILE A 105 5.88 7.88 -2.17
CA ILE A 105 7.12 7.09 -2.27
C ILE A 105 6.90 5.70 -1.67
N ALA A 106 6.38 5.66 -0.43
CA ALA A 106 6.06 4.41 0.24
C ALA A 106 5.07 3.57 -0.55
N ASN A 107 4.01 4.17 -1.09
CA ASN A 107 2.98 3.44 -1.80
C ASN A 107 3.44 2.95 -3.16
N GLY A 108 4.25 3.73 -3.88
CA GLY A 108 4.85 3.35 -5.16
C GLY A 108 5.74 2.12 -5.05
N MET A 109 6.43 1.93 -3.92
CA MET A 109 7.17 0.69 -3.65
C MET A 109 6.26 -0.54 -3.53
N TYR A 110 5.03 -0.39 -3.04
CA TYR A 110 4.11 -1.52 -2.79
C TYR A 110 3.07 -1.72 -3.89
N THR A 111 2.98 -0.77 -4.83
CA THR A 111 2.03 -0.77 -5.92
C THR A 111 2.82 -0.64 -7.21
N GLU A 112 2.79 -1.64 -8.08
CA GLU A 112 3.49 -1.64 -9.38
C GLU A 112 2.92 -0.56 -10.31
N SER A 113 3.22 0.70 -10.01
CA SER A 113 2.67 1.91 -10.62
C SER A 113 3.53 2.32 -11.81
N GLN A 114 2.89 2.62 -12.94
CA GLN A 114 3.58 3.09 -14.12
C GLN A 114 4.07 4.53 -13.91
N GLY A 115 5.21 4.90 -14.51
CA GLY A 115 5.76 6.26 -14.42
C GLY A 115 6.39 6.59 -13.06
N LEU A 116 6.71 5.58 -12.25
CA LEU A 116 7.24 5.77 -10.90
C LEU A 116 8.55 6.57 -10.88
N GLU A 117 9.40 6.51 -11.91
CA GLU A 117 10.74 7.14 -11.88
C GLU A 117 10.68 8.65 -11.66
N LEU A 118 9.96 9.39 -12.53
CA LEU A 118 9.85 10.84 -12.41
C LEU A 118 9.07 11.24 -11.14
N ILE A 119 8.02 10.49 -10.81
CA ILE A 119 7.26 10.71 -9.57
C ILE A 119 8.19 10.55 -8.36
N LEU A 120 9.01 9.50 -8.34
CA LEU A 120 9.91 9.19 -7.25
C LEU A 120 11.02 10.25 -7.11
N ASP A 121 11.63 10.68 -8.22
CA ASP A 121 12.61 11.79 -8.21
C ASP A 121 12.01 13.07 -7.61
N GLN A 122 10.82 13.48 -8.05
CA GLN A 122 10.18 14.72 -7.61
C GLN A 122 9.66 14.64 -6.16
N MET A 123 9.03 13.54 -5.78
CA MET A 123 8.56 13.33 -4.41
C MET A 123 9.74 13.28 -3.42
N CYS A 124 10.84 12.62 -3.79
CA CYS A 124 12.05 12.55 -2.97
C CYS A 124 12.71 13.93 -2.84
N ALA A 125 12.84 14.67 -3.95
CA ALA A 125 13.42 16.02 -3.95
C ALA A 125 12.62 16.99 -3.07
N ALA A 126 11.29 17.02 -3.23
CA ALA A 126 10.41 17.86 -2.42
C ALA A 126 10.49 17.51 -0.94
N THR A 127 10.39 16.22 -0.61
CA THR A 127 10.50 15.74 0.79
C THR A 127 11.84 16.14 1.40
N ARG A 128 12.94 15.95 0.66
CA ARG A 128 14.29 16.33 1.10
C ARG A 128 14.37 17.83 1.38
N TRP A 129 13.89 18.67 0.46
CA TRP A 129 13.92 20.12 0.59
C TRP A 129 13.29 20.59 1.90
N PHE A 130 12.02 20.21 2.14
CA PHE A 130 11.30 20.65 3.34
C PHE A 130 11.93 20.16 4.63
N LEU A 131 12.42 18.92 4.66
CA LEU A 131 13.08 18.36 5.85
C LEU A 131 14.42 19.05 6.11
N SER A 132 15.26 19.24 5.09
CA SER A 132 16.58 19.86 5.26
C SER A 132 16.49 21.33 5.64
N GLU A 133 15.51 22.05 5.09
CA GLU A 133 15.31 23.46 5.40
C GLU A 133 14.77 23.66 6.82
N THR A 134 13.95 22.73 7.30
CA THR A 134 13.33 22.89 8.62
C THR A 134 14.24 22.47 9.77
N SER A 135 15.00 21.38 9.63
CA SER A 135 15.99 20.97 10.64
C SER A 135 16.99 19.96 10.07
N PRO A 136 18.31 20.15 10.30
CA PRO A 136 19.32 19.18 9.88
C PRO A 136 19.15 17.82 10.57
N GLU A 137 18.48 17.77 11.72
CA GLU A 137 18.24 16.52 12.46
C GLU A 137 17.33 15.54 11.70
N TYR A 138 16.51 16.01 10.74
CA TYR A 138 15.73 15.11 9.90
C TYR A 138 16.59 14.37 8.88
N MET A 139 17.71 14.94 8.45
CA MET A 139 18.62 14.36 7.46
C MET A 139 19.56 13.32 8.08
N THR A 140 18.98 12.33 8.75
CA THR A 140 19.70 11.15 9.21
C THR A 140 20.25 10.35 8.02
N ILE A 141 21.21 9.45 8.28
CA ILE A 141 21.74 8.52 7.26
C ILE A 141 20.60 7.80 6.53
N LYS A 142 19.60 7.31 7.29
CA LYS A 142 18.46 6.57 6.73
C LYS A 142 17.56 7.45 5.87
N THR A 143 17.29 8.68 6.32
CA THR A 143 16.54 9.65 5.51
C THR A 143 17.28 9.97 4.22
N HIS A 144 18.60 10.17 4.29
CA HIS A 144 19.44 10.45 3.13
C HIS A 144 19.43 9.27 2.15
N GLU A 145 19.60 8.03 2.61
CA GLU A 145 19.57 6.86 1.74
C GLU A 145 18.26 6.77 0.96
N VAL A 146 17.12 6.97 1.63
CA VAL A 146 15.79 6.91 1.02
C VAL A 146 15.60 8.05 0.03
N LEU A 147 15.84 9.29 0.43
CA LEU A 147 15.49 10.45 -0.39
C LEU A 147 16.52 10.77 -1.48
N CYS A 148 17.77 10.30 -1.35
CA CYS A 148 18.84 10.59 -2.32
C CYS A 148 19.17 9.40 -3.22
N HIS A 149 18.99 8.15 -2.76
CA HIS A 149 19.44 6.96 -3.51
C HIS A 149 18.30 6.09 -4.02
N LEU A 150 17.12 6.10 -3.39
CA LEU A 150 15.98 5.28 -3.83
C LEU A 150 15.59 5.50 -5.30
N PRO A 151 15.57 6.73 -5.85
CA PRO A 151 15.22 6.91 -7.26
C PRO A 151 16.22 6.24 -8.22
N GLU A 152 17.51 6.45 -8.00
CA GLU A 152 18.58 5.82 -8.80
C GLU A 152 18.53 4.29 -8.69
N ILE A 153 18.36 3.77 -7.48
CA ILE A 153 18.28 2.34 -7.23
C ILE A 153 17.05 1.73 -7.91
N THR A 154 15.92 2.43 -7.89
CA THR A 154 14.69 1.99 -8.58
C THR A 154 14.89 1.99 -10.09
N ARG A 155 15.59 2.99 -10.65
CA ARG A 155 15.97 3.03 -12.08
C ARG A 155 16.88 1.87 -12.47
N LEU A 156 17.81 1.48 -11.60
CA LEU A 156 18.76 0.39 -11.86
C LEU A 156 18.16 -1.01 -11.67
N MET A 157 17.29 -1.19 -10.67
CA MET A 157 16.88 -2.51 -10.18
C MET A 157 15.37 -2.78 -10.32
N GLY A 158 14.58 -1.79 -10.76
CA GLY A 158 13.13 -1.85 -10.75
C GLY A 158 12.54 -1.68 -9.35
N ASN A 159 11.33 -2.18 -9.12
CA ASN A 159 10.68 -2.07 -7.81
C ASN A 159 11.44 -2.84 -6.74
N THR A 160 11.99 -2.13 -5.77
CA THR A 160 12.90 -2.70 -4.76
C THR A 160 12.21 -3.16 -3.48
N SER A 161 10.90 -2.98 -3.30
CA SER A 161 10.19 -3.34 -2.06
C SER A 161 10.40 -4.79 -1.60
N CYS A 162 10.51 -5.72 -2.56
CA CYS A 162 10.79 -7.14 -2.35
C CYS A 162 12.26 -7.48 -2.06
N LEU A 163 13.15 -6.48 -1.96
CA LEU A 163 14.59 -6.63 -1.73
C LEU A 163 15.02 -6.05 -0.38
N SER A 164 14.08 -5.82 0.54
CA SER A 164 14.40 -5.27 1.86
C SER A 164 15.33 -6.19 2.67
N THR A 165 16.11 -5.58 3.57
CA THR A 165 16.97 -6.34 4.49
C THR A 165 16.21 -7.35 5.32
N PHE A 166 14.92 -7.18 5.61
CA PHE A 166 14.23 -8.13 6.48
C PHE A 166 13.90 -9.44 5.75
N GLN A 167 13.56 -9.36 4.47
CA GLN A 167 13.41 -10.56 3.63
C GLN A 167 14.77 -11.23 3.42
N PHE A 168 15.82 -10.44 3.16
CA PHE A 168 17.18 -10.94 3.00
C PHE A 168 17.77 -11.53 4.29
N GLU A 169 17.64 -10.85 5.43
CA GLU A 169 18.11 -11.29 6.75
C GLU A 169 17.38 -12.52 7.22
N SER A 170 16.06 -12.61 6.99
CA SER A 170 15.30 -13.81 7.35
C SER A 170 15.78 -15.01 6.54
N ALA A 171 16.01 -14.83 5.23
CA ALA A 171 16.59 -15.86 4.37
C ALA A 171 18.02 -16.21 4.80
N TYR A 172 18.86 -15.21 5.08
CA TYR A 172 20.25 -15.37 5.51
C TYR A 172 20.36 -16.07 6.86
N LYS A 173 19.59 -15.62 7.88
CA LYS A 173 19.50 -16.24 9.21
C LYS A 173 19.03 -17.69 9.11
N PHE A 174 18.09 -17.99 8.22
CA PHE A 174 17.64 -19.37 7.99
C PHE A 174 18.75 -20.23 7.37
N ILE A 175 19.31 -19.78 6.24
CA ILE A 175 20.36 -20.51 5.50
C ILE A 175 21.59 -20.74 6.38
N LEU A 176 21.96 -19.77 7.22
CA LEU A 176 23.13 -19.82 8.10
C LEU A 176 22.83 -20.26 9.53
N LYS A 177 21.58 -20.65 9.84
CA LYS A 177 21.22 -21.13 11.18
C LYS A 177 22.10 -22.32 11.56
N GLY A 178 22.75 -22.24 12.73
CA GLY A 178 23.66 -23.27 13.24
C GLY A 178 25.08 -23.23 12.67
N TYR A 179 25.44 -22.18 11.93
CA TYR A 179 26.81 -21.97 11.46
C TYR A 179 27.70 -21.34 12.53
N THR A 180 28.95 -21.81 12.61
CA THR A 180 30.03 -21.22 13.40
C THR A 180 31.25 -20.99 12.50
N SER A 181 32.10 -20.02 12.85
CA SER A 181 33.35 -19.72 12.13
C SER A 181 34.33 -20.90 12.06
N SER A 182 34.12 -21.94 12.86
CA SER A 182 34.88 -23.19 12.86
C SER A 182 34.45 -24.22 11.79
N MET A 183 33.31 -24.03 11.12
CA MET A 183 32.89 -24.89 10.00
C MET A 183 33.55 -24.44 8.68
N THR A 184 34.64 -25.13 8.31
CA THR A 184 35.40 -24.86 7.07
C THR A 184 35.19 -25.92 5.98
N ARG A 185 34.75 -27.14 6.34
CA ARG A 185 34.55 -28.27 5.40
C ARG A 185 33.07 -28.42 5.01
N GLY A 186 32.78 -28.67 3.72
CA GLY A 186 31.41 -28.89 3.23
C GLY A 186 30.48 -27.67 3.29
N ARG A 187 31.03 -26.46 3.52
CA ARG A 187 30.26 -25.23 3.75
C ARG A 187 29.31 -24.92 2.60
N LEU A 188 29.80 -24.90 1.37
CA LEU A 188 28.98 -24.61 0.19
C LEU A 188 27.91 -25.67 -0.05
N GLU A 189 28.23 -26.93 0.23
CA GLU A 189 27.30 -28.05 0.09
C GLU A 189 26.18 -27.98 1.13
N HIS A 190 26.49 -27.62 2.38
CA HIS A 190 25.50 -27.46 3.44
C HIS A 190 24.58 -26.24 3.20
N LEU A 191 25.13 -25.12 2.73
CA LEU A 191 24.35 -23.93 2.35
C LEU A 191 23.48 -24.21 1.13
N GLY A 192 24.05 -24.83 0.10
CA GLY A 192 23.34 -25.24 -1.11
C GLY A 192 22.20 -26.20 -0.78
N SER A 193 22.43 -27.18 0.10
CA SER A 193 21.40 -28.13 0.54
C SER A 193 20.24 -27.44 1.26
N LYS A 194 20.52 -26.51 2.19
CA LYS A 194 19.45 -25.75 2.87
C LYS A 194 18.65 -24.86 1.92
N PHE A 195 19.31 -24.24 0.95
CA PHE A 195 18.64 -23.48 -0.10
C PHE A 195 17.75 -24.37 -0.97
N ILE A 196 18.26 -25.52 -1.42
CA ILE A 196 17.50 -26.50 -2.20
C ILE A 196 16.29 -26.99 -1.39
N VAL A 197 16.47 -27.37 -0.12
CA VAL A 197 15.36 -27.79 0.76
C VAL A 197 14.33 -26.67 0.91
N HIS A 198 14.75 -25.42 1.13
CA HIS A 198 13.82 -24.30 1.24
C HIS A 198 13.04 -24.07 -0.06
N LYS A 199 13.70 -24.20 -1.21
CA LYS A 199 13.06 -24.13 -2.53
C LYS A 199 12.05 -25.26 -2.74
N GLU A 200 12.41 -26.50 -2.44
CA GLU A 200 11.54 -27.66 -2.62
C GLU A 200 10.36 -27.66 -1.63
N VAL A 201 10.58 -27.25 -0.38
CA VAL A 201 9.49 -27.01 0.59
C VAL A 201 8.53 -25.95 0.07
N ARG A 202 9.03 -24.86 -0.54
CA ARG A 202 8.17 -23.83 -1.15
C ARG A 202 7.36 -24.38 -2.33
N ARG A 203 7.95 -25.22 -3.19
CA ARG A 203 7.23 -25.88 -4.30
C ARG A 203 6.15 -26.84 -3.79
N GLU A 204 6.46 -27.62 -2.76
CA GLU A 204 5.51 -28.54 -2.14
C GLU A 204 4.36 -27.79 -1.43
N LEU A 205 4.67 -26.70 -0.71
CA LEU A 205 3.65 -25.82 -0.14
C LEU A 205 2.77 -25.19 -1.22
N ALA A 206 3.35 -24.80 -2.37
CA ALA A 206 2.59 -24.28 -3.51
C ALA A 206 1.65 -25.32 -4.11
N HIS A 207 2.14 -26.55 -4.26
CA HIS A 207 1.33 -27.65 -4.74
C HIS A 207 0.15 -27.93 -3.79
N ARG A 208 0.41 -28.00 -2.48
CA ARG A 208 -0.65 -28.20 -1.46
C ARG A 208 -1.61 -27.02 -1.35
N ALA A 209 -1.14 -25.80 -1.58
CA ALA A 209 -1.97 -24.60 -1.61
C ALA A 209 -3.01 -24.64 -2.75
N LEU A 210 -2.64 -25.22 -3.89
CA LEU A 210 -3.48 -25.33 -5.09
C LEU A 210 -4.51 -26.47 -5.04
N SER A 211 -4.19 -27.57 -4.37
CA SER A 211 -5.04 -28.75 -4.35
C SER A 211 -6.17 -28.63 -3.31
N GLU A 212 -5.81 -28.74 -2.03
CA GLU A 212 -6.77 -28.71 -0.92
C GLU A 212 -6.04 -28.30 0.38
N PRO A 213 -5.88 -27.01 0.66
CA PRO A 213 -5.02 -26.54 1.75
C PRO A 213 -5.67 -26.80 3.10
N SER A 214 -4.89 -27.38 4.03
CA SER A 214 -5.29 -27.54 5.44
C SER A 214 -5.50 -26.18 6.12
N GLU A 215 -6.32 -26.14 7.18
CA GLU A 215 -6.61 -24.91 7.92
C GLU A 215 -5.35 -24.16 8.40
N PRO A 216 -4.29 -24.83 8.93
CA PRO A 216 -3.02 -24.17 9.23
C PRO A 216 -2.32 -23.59 8.00
N LEU A 217 -2.37 -24.30 6.86
CA LEU A 217 -1.78 -23.84 5.61
C LEU A 217 -2.53 -22.64 5.05
N ARG A 218 -3.86 -22.59 5.15
CA ARG A 218 -4.68 -21.42 4.79
C ARG A 218 -4.28 -20.18 5.60
N ARG A 219 -4.07 -20.33 6.92
CA ARG A 219 -3.59 -19.25 7.80
C ARG A 219 -2.16 -18.81 7.49
N PHE A 220 -1.32 -19.70 6.97
CA PHE A 220 0.02 -19.37 6.54
C PHE A 220 0.01 -18.63 5.20
N ILE A 221 -0.75 -19.12 4.21
CA ILE A 221 -0.91 -18.50 2.89
C ILE A 221 -1.47 -17.08 3.03
N SER A 222 -2.47 -16.87 3.90
CA SER A 222 -3.03 -15.53 4.14
C SER A 222 -2.02 -14.54 4.72
N LYS A 223 -0.96 -15.03 5.37
CA LYS A 223 0.16 -14.22 5.90
C LYS A 223 1.35 -14.11 4.94
N CYS A 224 1.30 -14.77 3.78
CA CYS A 224 2.36 -14.76 2.77
C CYS A 224 1.81 -14.49 1.35
N PRO A 225 1.20 -13.30 1.10
CA PRO A 225 0.71 -12.92 -0.22
C PRO A 225 1.73 -13.11 -1.34
N GLY A 226 1.30 -13.67 -2.49
CA GLY A 226 2.13 -13.80 -3.69
C GLY A 226 3.13 -14.95 -3.65
N LEU A 227 3.20 -15.74 -2.57
CA LEU A 227 4.07 -16.91 -2.49
C LEU A 227 3.54 -18.11 -3.29
N PHE A 228 2.21 -18.19 -3.48
CA PHE A 228 1.49 -19.31 -4.05
C PHE A 228 0.38 -18.80 -4.97
N SER A 229 0.06 -19.56 -6.03
CA SER A 229 -1.11 -19.32 -6.86
C SER A 229 -2.37 -19.40 -6.02
N THR A 230 -3.22 -18.41 -6.20
CA THR A 230 -4.26 -18.03 -5.28
C THR A 230 -5.57 -18.72 -5.63
N SER A 231 -6.13 -19.52 -4.72
CA SER A 231 -7.46 -20.10 -4.91
C SER A 231 -8.51 -18.99 -4.90
N ILE A 232 -9.32 -18.91 -5.95
CA ILE A 232 -10.51 -18.07 -5.98
C ILE A 232 -11.60 -18.77 -5.17
N SER A 233 -12.22 -18.08 -4.23
CA SER A 233 -13.37 -18.61 -3.48
C SER A 233 -14.43 -17.55 -3.27
N TRP A 234 -15.69 -17.96 -3.22
CA TRP A 234 -16.83 -17.08 -3.02
C TRP A 234 -17.79 -17.68 -2.00
N ASN A 235 -18.40 -16.82 -1.19
CA ASN A 235 -19.26 -17.22 -0.08
C ASN A 235 -20.42 -16.24 0.10
N ASN A 236 -21.40 -16.64 0.91
CA ASN A 236 -22.59 -15.85 1.27
C ASN A 236 -23.47 -15.55 0.06
N SER A 237 -24.41 -16.47 -0.24
CA SER A 237 -25.32 -16.32 -1.38
C SER A 237 -26.20 -15.08 -1.22
N ILE A 238 -26.32 -14.29 -2.30
CA ILE A 238 -27.24 -13.17 -2.40
C ILE A 238 -28.58 -13.71 -2.89
N ALA A 239 -29.61 -13.60 -2.06
CA ALA A 239 -30.95 -14.08 -2.41
C ALA A 239 -31.69 -13.13 -3.37
N LYS A 240 -31.42 -11.82 -3.26
CA LYS A 240 -32.08 -10.79 -4.06
C LYS A 240 -31.21 -9.54 -4.16
N PHE A 241 -31.01 -9.04 -5.38
CA PHE A 241 -30.43 -7.72 -5.59
C PHE A 241 -31.48 -6.59 -5.47
N ASP A 242 -31.01 -5.44 -5.02
CA ASP A 242 -31.68 -4.16 -5.23
C ASP A 242 -31.80 -3.89 -6.73
N ASP A 243 -32.82 -3.14 -7.14
CA ASP A 243 -33.11 -2.91 -8.56
C ASP A 243 -31.94 -2.32 -9.36
N ALA A 244 -31.10 -1.49 -8.73
CA ALA A 244 -29.92 -0.89 -9.35
C ALA A 244 -28.78 -1.90 -9.63
N ASP A 245 -28.74 -3.02 -8.92
CA ASP A 245 -27.64 -4.01 -9.03
C ASP A 245 -27.97 -5.18 -9.98
N LYS A 246 -29.25 -5.34 -10.33
CA LYS A 246 -29.76 -6.38 -11.23
C LYS A 246 -29.08 -6.34 -12.60
N PHE A 247 -29.07 -7.48 -13.28
CA PHE A 247 -28.54 -7.61 -14.63
C PHE A 247 -29.30 -8.69 -15.42
N PRO A 248 -29.22 -8.66 -16.77
CA PRO A 248 -29.88 -9.67 -17.60
C PRO A 248 -29.42 -11.08 -17.24
N HIS A 249 -30.35 -12.04 -17.21
CA HIS A 249 -30.09 -13.45 -16.92
C HIS A 249 -29.55 -13.75 -15.51
N GLU A 250 -29.75 -12.84 -14.54
CA GLU A 250 -29.41 -13.05 -13.13
C GLU A 250 -29.92 -14.38 -12.58
N ASP A 251 -31.15 -14.78 -12.95
CA ASP A 251 -31.81 -16.01 -12.48
C ASP A 251 -31.07 -17.30 -12.89
N LEU A 252 -30.20 -17.23 -13.90
CA LEU A 252 -29.37 -18.36 -14.35
C LEU A 252 -28.06 -18.48 -13.57
N CYS A 253 -27.69 -17.46 -12.80
CA CYS A 253 -26.40 -17.36 -12.13
C CYS A 253 -26.54 -17.56 -10.62
N ARG A 254 -25.46 -18.01 -9.98
CA ARG A 254 -25.35 -17.97 -8.50
C ARG A 254 -24.54 -16.75 -8.09
N ASN A 255 -25.13 -15.93 -7.22
CA ASN A 255 -24.57 -14.64 -6.81
C ASN A 255 -24.10 -14.69 -5.36
N TYR A 256 -22.92 -14.13 -5.08
CA TYR A 256 -22.27 -14.20 -3.78
C TYR A 256 -21.75 -12.83 -3.34
N SER A 257 -21.95 -12.50 -2.06
CA SER A 257 -21.57 -11.20 -1.49
C SER A 257 -20.14 -11.17 -0.95
N SER A 258 -19.38 -12.24 -1.10
CA SER A 258 -17.98 -12.31 -0.68
C SER A 258 -17.15 -13.04 -1.72
N LEU A 259 -15.99 -12.48 -2.04
CA LEU A 259 -15.02 -13.01 -3.00
C LEU A 259 -13.63 -12.92 -2.38
N SER A 260 -12.91 -14.04 -2.35
CA SER A 260 -11.49 -14.07 -1.97
C SER A 260 -10.66 -14.38 -3.20
N VAL A 261 -9.73 -13.48 -3.54
CA VAL A 261 -8.76 -13.62 -4.62
C VAL A 261 -7.38 -13.49 -3.99
N GLY A 262 -6.78 -14.63 -3.68
CA GLY A 262 -5.50 -14.67 -2.96
C GLY A 262 -5.61 -14.20 -1.54
N VAL A 263 -4.91 -13.11 -1.22
CA VAL A 263 -4.99 -12.48 0.10
C VAL A 263 -6.03 -11.37 0.16
N LEU A 264 -6.59 -10.99 -0.99
CA LEU A 264 -7.64 -9.99 -1.07
C LEU A 264 -8.96 -10.67 -0.72
N LYS A 265 -9.75 -10.02 0.11
CA LYS A 265 -11.11 -10.45 0.44
C LYS A 265 -12.04 -9.28 0.23
N LEU A 266 -12.90 -9.39 -0.77
CA LEU A 266 -13.94 -8.42 -1.05
C LEU A 266 -15.24 -8.86 -0.41
N VAL A 267 -15.94 -7.91 0.22
CA VAL A 267 -17.24 -8.15 0.86
C VAL A 267 -18.16 -7.00 0.48
N SER A 268 -19.30 -7.30 -0.14
CA SER A 268 -20.27 -6.29 -0.56
C SER A 268 -21.29 -5.96 0.52
N ARG A 269 -22.05 -4.90 0.29
CA ARG A 269 -23.14 -4.44 1.18
C ARG A 269 -24.21 -5.52 1.48
N TYR A 270 -24.38 -6.49 0.58
CA TYR A 270 -25.31 -7.61 0.77
C TYR A 270 -24.82 -8.61 1.83
N GLY A 271 -23.51 -8.75 1.99
CA GLY A 271 -22.91 -9.60 3.01
C GLY A 271 -22.71 -8.87 4.33
N ASN A 272 -22.33 -7.60 4.24
CA ASN A 272 -22.18 -6.71 5.39
C ASN A 272 -22.42 -5.26 4.94
N SER A 273 -23.50 -4.64 5.41
CA SER A 273 -23.85 -3.25 5.10
C SER A 273 -22.82 -2.23 5.60
N SER A 274 -22.00 -2.61 6.57
CA SER A 274 -20.91 -1.80 7.15
C SER A 274 -19.52 -2.24 6.71
N THR A 275 -19.44 -2.98 5.60
CA THR A 275 -18.17 -3.46 5.03
C THR A 275 -17.18 -2.32 4.79
N LYS A 276 -15.90 -2.62 5.02
CA LYS A 276 -14.74 -1.78 4.67
C LYS A 276 -13.94 -2.38 3.51
N ASP A 277 -14.42 -3.52 3.01
CA ASP A 277 -13.73 -4.41 2.07
C ASP A 277 -14.44 -4.43 0.72
N ASP A 278 -15.16 -3.36 0.37
CA ASP A 278 -15.92 -3.28 -0.88
C ASP A 278 -15.19 -2.53 -1.99
N PHE A 279 -14.14 -1.75 -1.71
CA PHE A 279 -13.40 -1.02 -2.76
C PHE A 279 -12.11 -1.71 -3.18
N PHE A 280 -11.86 -1.71 -4.49
CA PHE A 280 -10.67 -2.33 -5.08
C PHE A 280 -10.25 -1.63 -6.37
N TYR A 281 -8.98 -1.82 -6.73
CA TYR A 281 -8.39 -1.42 -7.99
C TYR A 281 -8.38 -2.60 -8.96
N ALA A 282 -8.74 -2.35 -10.22
CA ALA A 282 -8.55 -3.28 -11.33
C ALA A 282 -7.81 -2.62 -12.50
N LYS A 283 -7.08 -3.42 -13.26
CA LYS A 283 -6.39 -2.99 -14.47
C LYS A 283 -7.27 -3.30 -15.68
N MET A 284 -7.72 -2.28 -16.39
CA MET A 284 -8.56 -2.46 -17.57
C MET A 284 -7.70 -2.85 -18.79
N LYS A 285 -8.36 -3.29 -19.87
CA LYS A 285 -7.70 -3.69 -21.14
C LYS A 285 -6.86 -2.59 -21.79
N ASP A 286 -7.18 -1.32 -21.53
CA ASP A 286 -6.40 -0.15 -21.95
C ASP A 286 -5.11 0.06 -21.12
N GLY A 287 -4.88 -0.79 -20.11
CA GLY A 287 -3.76 -0.69 -19.18
C GLY A 287 -3.99 0.27 -18.01
N VAL A 288 -5.11 1.01 -18.01
CA VAL A 288 -5.45 2.02 -17.00
C VAL A 288 -5.99 1.32 -15.76
N LYS A 289 -5.49 1.75 -14.60
CA LYS A 289 -5.98 1.30 -13.30
C LYS A 289 -7.18 2.15 -12.90
N ARG A 290 -8.27 1.51 -12.49
CA ARG A 290 -9.51 2.19 -12.07
C ARG A 290 -10.01 1.59 -10.76
N VAL A 291 -10.77 2.39 -10.03
CA VAL A 291 -11.39 1.97 -8.76
C VAL A 291 -12.82 1.51 -9.00
N TYR A 292 -13.18 0.41 -8.33
CA TYR A 292 -14.50 -0.17 -8.36
C TYR A 292 -14.98 -0.46 -6.95
N ARG A 293 -16.30 -0.44 -6.80
CA ARG A 293 -16.97 -1.01 -5.64
C ARG A 293 -17.53 -2.39 -5.99
N PHE A 294 -17.16 -3.38 -5.21
CA PHE A 294 -17.60 -4.76 -5.33
C PHE A 294 -19.08 -4.90 -4.95
N VAL A 295 -19.86 -5.48 -5.86
CA VAL A 295 -21.30 -5.75 -5.64
C VAL A 295 -21.52 -7.24 -5.42
N ALA A 296 -20.99 -8.10 -6.31
CA ALA A 296 -21.11 -9.54 -6.18
C ALA A 296 -20.09 -10.31 -7.00
N ALA A 297 -19.77 -11.53 -6.57
CA ALA A 297 -19.24 -12.57 -7.44
C ALA A 297 -20.41 -13.31 -8.09
N VAL A 298 -20.37 -13.44 -9.42
CA VAL A 298 -21.41 -14.06 -10.25
C VAL A 298 -20.82 -15.32 -10.86
N VAL A 299 -21.45 -16.46 -10.60
CA VAL A 299 -20.94 -17.79 -10.99
C VAL A 299 -21.92 -18.44 -11.95
N LEU A 300 -21.42 -18.82 -13.12
CA LEU A 300 -22.14 -19.55 -14.16
C LEU A 300 -21.24 -20.65 -14.72
N ASP A 301 -21.68 -21.90 -14.66
CA ASP A 301 -20.96 -23.08 -15.19
C ASP A 301 -19.48 -23.18 -14.75
N GLY A 302 -19.20 -22.79 -13.50
CA GLY A 302 -17.85 -22.80 -12.92
C GLY A 302 -16.97 -21.60 -13.31
N THR A 303 -17.43 -20.74 -14.22
CA THR A 303 -16.80 -19.46 -14.53
C THR A 303 -17.28 -18.41 -13.55
N VAL A 304 -16.37 -17.56 -13.08
CA VAL A 304 -16.68 -16.52 -12.09
C VAL A 304 -16.39 -15.17 -12.71
N SER A 305 -17.35 -14.24 -12.61
CA SER A 305 -17.20 -12.85 -13.02
C SER A 305 -17.57 -11.93 -11.86
N VAL A 306 -17.06 -10.70 -11.87
CA VAL A 306 -17.26 -9.76 -10.75
C VAL A 306 -18.19 -8.64 -11.17
N ARG A 307 -19.37 -8.58 -10.57
CA ARG A 307 -20.30 -7.45 -10.72
C ARG A 307 -19.82 -6.31 -9.84
N VAL A 308 -19.70 -5.13 -10.42
CA VAL A 308 -19.16 -3.94 -9.76
C VAL A 308 -20.01 -2.71 -10.01
N GLU A 309 -19.85 -1.72 -9.14
CA GLU A 309 -20.22 -0.33 -9.35
C GLU A 309 -18.98 0.49 -9.72
N LYS A 310 -19.08 1.30 -10.79
CA LYS A 310 -17.95 2.12 -11.22
C LYS A 310 -17.77 3.32 -10.30
N VAL A 311 -16.53 3.62 -9.95
CA VAL A 311 -16.14 4.93 -9.45
C VAL A 311 -15.85 5.83 -10.64
N LYS A 312 -16.60 6.93 -10.76
CA LYS A 312 -16.31 7.96 -11.77
C LYS A 312 -15.32 8.94 -11.17
N GLU A 313 -14.09 8.89 -11.67
CA GLU A 313 -13.04 9.77 -11.18
C GLU A 313 -13.29 11.23 -11.58
N VAL A 314 -12.93 12.14 -10.68
CA VAL A 314 -12.93 13.59 -10.93
C VAL A 314 -11.86 13.93 -11.97
N ASP A 315 -12.08 15.01 -12.73
CA ASP A 315 -11.07 15.54 -13.66
C ASP A 315 -9.72 15.70 -12.97
N ILE A 316 -8.64 15.29 -13.65
CA ILE A 316 -7.30 15.23 -13.08
C ILE A 316 -6.85 16.58 -12.50
N ASN A 317 -7.25 17.70 -13.11
CA ASN A 317 -6.88 19.04 -12.65
C ASN A 317 -7.67 19.49 -11.42
N SER A 318 -8.80 18.84 -11.14
CA SER A 318 -9.67 19.13 -10.00
C SER A 318 -9.47 18.14 -8.84
N ARG A 319 -8.52 17.20 -8.94
CA ARG A 319 -8.23 16.28 -7.83
C ARG A 319 -7.41 16.95 -6.74
N PHE A 320 -7.66 16.57 -5.49
CA PHE A 320 -6.90 16.93 -4.29
C PHE A 320 -6.84 18.45 -4.06
N MET A 321 -7.94 19.16 -4.34
CA MET A 321 -8.01 20.62 -4.25
C MET A 321 -7.61 21.18 -2.88
N SER A 322 -7.97 20.50 -1.79
CA SER A 322 -7.54 20.91 -0.44
C SER A 322 -6.01 20.96 -0.32
N LEU A 323 -5.31 19.96 -0.83
CA LEU A 323 -3.84 19.93 -0.83
C LEU A 323 -3.26 21.00 -1.76
N GLU A 324 -3.88 21.24 -2.93
CA GLU A 324 -3.44 22.31 -3.85
C GLU A 324 -3.58 23.69 -3.22
N LEU A 325 -4.75 24.01 -2.64
CA LEU A 325 -4.98 25.28 -1.96
C LEU A 325 -3.97 25.48 -0.82
N CYS A 326 -3.67 24.41 -0.09
CA CYS A 326 -2.65 24.40 0.93
C CYS A 326 -1.24 24.71 0.37
N ALA A 327 -0.84 24.05 -0.73
CA ALA A 327 0.43 24.31 -1.40
C ALA A 327 0.56 25.77 -1.88
N ARG A 328 -0.54 26.36 -2.36
CA ARG A 328 -0.60 27.76 -2.83
C ARG A 328 -0.44 28.80 -1.73
N THR A 329 -0.49 28.40 -0.45
CA THR A 329 -0.18 29.31 0.68
C THR A 329 1.32 29.49 0.91
N LEU A 330 2.15 28.63 0.31
CA LEU A 330 3.61 28.71 0.37
C LEU A 330 4.15 29.75 -0.62
N ASP A 331 5.42 30.13 -0.47
CA ASP A 331 6.13 31.07 -1.33
C ASP A 331 7.47 30.51 -1.85
N GLY A 332 8.04 31.19 -2.85
CA GLY A 332 9.36 30.86 -3.41
C GLY A 332 9.55 29.39 -3.78
N THR A 333 10.64 28.80 -3.28
CA THR A 333 10.99 27.39 -3.54
C THR A 333 10.02 26.42 -2.88
N ASP A 334 9.42 26.79 -1.75
CA ASP A 334 8.43 25.96 -1.06
C ASP A 334 7.15 25.83 -1.89
N LEU A 335 6.71 26.92 -2.53
CA LEU A 335 5.61 26.90 -3.48
C LEU A 335 5.90 25.99 -4.67
N TYR A 336 7.10 26.09 -5.25
CA TYR A 336 7.51 25.24 -6.37
C TYR A 336 7.40 23.75 -6.01
N TYR A 337 8.03 23.31 -4.92
CA TYR A 337 7.97 21.91 -4.52
C TYR A 337 6.57 21.48 -4.07
N GLY A 338 5.80 22.36 -3.42
CA GLY A 338 4.41 22.10 -3.06
C GLY A 338 3.54 21.79 -4.28
N LEU A 339 3.65 22.60 -5.34
CA LEU A 339 2.90 22.40 -6.58
C LEU A 339 3.38 21.18 -7.37
N GLU A 340 4.68 20.88 -7.40
CA GLU A 340 5.19 19.66 -8.03
C GLU A 340 4.68 18.38 -7.32
N VAL A 341 4.60 18.38 -5.99
CA VAL A 341 3.99 17.26 -5.25
C VAL A 341 2.53 17.07 -5.65
N VAL A 342 1.73 18.14 -5.70
CA VAL A 342 0.32 18.05 -6.11
C VAL A 342 0.18 17.53 -7.54
N LYS A 343 0.96 18.08 -8.47
CA LYS A 343 0.98 17.69 -9.88
C LYS A 343 1.34 16.21 -10.06
N HIS A 344 2.39 15.74 -9.40
CA HIS A 344 2.81 14.34 -9.51
C HIS A 344 1.88 13.38 -8.77
N LEU A 345 1.25 13.81 -7.67
CA LEU A 345 0.23 13.04 -6.97
C LEU A 345 -1.00 12.82 -7.87
N ARG A 346 -1.42 13.83 -8.64
CA ARG A 346 -2.53 13.73 -9.60
C ARG A 346 -2.28 12.70 -10.70
N GLY A 347 -1.03 12.57 -11.14
CA GLY A 347 -0.62 11.59 -12.16
C GLY A 347 -0.32 10.19 -11.61
N TYR A 348 -0.32 10.01 -10.29
CA TYR A 348 0.03 8.74 -9.68
C TYR A 348 -1.12 7.73 -9.75
N CYS A 349 -0.96 6.64 -10.51
CA CYS A 349 -2.02 5.65 -10.74
C CYS A 349 -2.36 4.77 -9.50
N GLY A 350 -1.73 5.01 -8.36
CA GLY A 350 -2.04 4.35 -7.09
C GLY A 350 -2.99 5.13 -6.20
N ILE A 351 -3.42 6.32 -6.63
CA ILE A 351 -4.39 7.17 -5.93
C ILE A 351 -5.47 7.65 -6.90
N ALA A 352 -6.71 7.78 -6.43
CA ALA A 352 -7.82 8.30 -7.22
C ALA A 352 -8.75 9.16 -6.33
N GLU A 353 -9.49 10.05 -6.96
CA GLU A 353 -10.59 10.79 -6.34
C GLU A 353 -11.81 10.68 -7.23
N GLY A 354 -12.96 10.33 -6.68
CA GLY A 354 -14.17 10.10 -7.46
C GLY A 354 -15.41 9.82 -6.61
N TYR A 355 -16.53 9.65 -7.29
CA TYR A 355 -17.82 9.31 -6.69
C TYR A 355 -18.37 8.02 -7.28
N LEU A 356 -19.30 7.39 -6.55
CA LEU A 356 -20.03 6.23 -7.04
C LEU A 356 -20.97 6.66 -8.18
N SER A 357 -20.77 6.10 -9.36
CA SER A 357 -21.51 6.52 -10.56
C SER A 357 -22.97 6.04 -10.60
N GLY A 358 -23.33 5.02 -9.81
CA GLY A 358 -24.56 4.27 -9.99
C GLY A 358 -24.52 3.29 -11.18
N GLU A 359 -23.54 3.38 -12.07
CA GLU A 359 -23.39 2.47 -13.20
C GLU A 359 -22.77 1.15 -12.77
N ARG A 360 -23.25 0.06 -13.37
CA ARG A 360 -22.79 -1.29 -13.07
C ARG A 360 -22.15 -1.96 -14.28
N GLU A 361 -21.05 -2.65 -14.06
CA GLU A 361 -20.39 -3.44 -15.10
C GLU A 361 -19.84 -4.76 -14.55
N PHE A 362 -19.22 -5.54 -15.43
CA PHE A 362 -18.49 -6.74 -15.07
C PHE A 362 -16.99 -6.51 -15.25
N VAL A 363 -16.23 -6.96 -14.27
CA VAL A 363 -14.76 -6.96 -14.28
C VAL A 363 -14.30 -8.42 -14.18
N ASP A 364 -13.23 -8.74 -14.90
CA ASP A 364 -12.59 -10.05 -14.81
C ASP A 364 -11.86 -10.17 -13.46
N ILE A 365 -11.87 -11.36 -12.88
CA ILE A 365 -11.14 -11.61 -11.63
C ILE A 365 -9.65 -11.40 -11.82
N ASP A 366 -9.12 -11.79 -12.98
CA ASP A 366 -7.70 -11.68 -13.28
C ASP A 366 -7.24 -10.22 -13.43
N ASP A 367 -8.17 -9.30 -13.67
CA ASP A 367 -7.91 -7.85 -13.74
C ASP A 367 -7.84 -7.20 -12.34
N ILE A 368 -8.28 -7.89 -11.28
CA ILE A 368 -8.22 -7.36 -9.90
C ILE A 368 -6.78 -7.29 -9.45
N ILE A 369 -6.30 -6.06 -9.24
CA ILE A 369 -4.92 -5.84 -8.81
C ILE A 369 -4.81 -5.64 -7.32
N GLY A 370 -5.83 -5.13 -6.61
CA GLY A 370 -5.69 -4.77 -5.20
C GLY A 370 -6.88 -4.19 -4.48
N MET A 371 -6.87 -4.17 -3.15
CA MET A 371 -7.88 -3.47 -2.36
C MET A 371 -7.58 -1.96 -2.26
N ALA A 372 -8.59 -1.15 -1.93
CA ALA A 372 -8.43 0.29 -1.72
C ALA A 372 -8.65 0.66 -0.24
N ALA A 373 -7.73 1.44 0.32
CA ALA A 373 -8.03 2.28 1.48
C ALA A 373 -8.69 3.56 0.97
N TYR A 374 -9.58 4.16 1.76
CA TYR A 374 -10.31 5.33 1.31
C TYR A 374 -10.77 6.24 2.45
N VAL A 375 -11.06 7.48 2.10
CA VAL A 375 -11.62 8.48 3.02
C VAL A 375 -12.79 9.20 2.33
N PRO A 376 -13.98 9.23 2.94
CA PRO A 376 -15.10 10.03 2.44
C PRO A 376 -14.84 11.53 2.65
N VAL A 377 -14.98 12.31 1.58
CA VAL A 377 -14.82 13.77 1.54
C VAL A 377 -16.04 14.37 0.84
N GLU A 378 -16.97 14.89 1.64
CA GLU A 378 -18.26 15.41 1.16
C GLU A 378 -18.99 14.36 0.31
N ASP A 379 -19.20 14.62 -0.98
CA ASP A 379 -19.87 13.72 -1.94
C ASP A 379 -18.89 12.81 -2.70
N ASN A 380 -17.59 12.95 -2.46
CA ASN A 380 -16.52 12.19 -3.12
C ASN A 380 -15.79 11.27 -2.13
N PHE A 381 -14.94 10.44 -2.69
CA PHE A 381 -14.01 9.59 -1.97
C PHE A 381 -12.61 9.79 -2.53
N ILE A 382 -11.61 9.81 -1.65
CA ILE A 382 -10.22 9.68 -2.05
C ILE A 382 -9.78 8.25 -1.73
N PHE A 383 -9.30 7.55 -2.75
CA PHE A 383 -8.88 6.16 -2.69
C PHE A 383 -7.36 6.06 -2.83
N LEU A 384 -6.74 5.19 -2.05
CA LEU A 384 -5.34 4.83 -2.16
C LEU A 384 -5.23 3.31 -2.29
N ASN A 385 -4.49 2.84 -3.28
CA ASN A 385 -4.27 1.42 -3.49
C ASN A 385 -3.51 0.84 -2.29
N ALA A 386 -4.15 -0.09 -1.60
CA ALA A 386 -3.65 -0.73 -0.40
C ALA A 386 -3.05 -2.11 -0.72
N ASN A 387 -2.26 -2.22 -1.78
CA ASN A 387 -1.54 -3.45 -2.10
C ASN A 387 -0.24 -3.62 -1.34
N GLY A 388 0.24 -4.86 -1.36
CA GLY A 388 1.61 -5.25 -1.05
C GLY A 388 1.71 -6.19 0.14
N CYS A 389 2.63 -7.15 0.03
CA CYS A 389 2.96 -8.09 1.10
C CYS A 389 3.70 -7.34 2.22
N PRO A 390 3.48 -7.66 3.50
CA PRO A 390 4.33 -7.17 4.58
C PRO A 390 5.80 -7.43 4.24
N VAL A 391 6.59 -6.35 4.22
CA VAL A 391 8.04 -6.36 3.96
C VAL A 391 8.81 -6.82 5.21
N HIS A 392 8.14 -6.76 6.36
CA HIS A 392 8.56 -7.22 7.69
C HIS A 392 7.48 -8.15 8.25
N ASN A 393 7.86 -9.37 8.66
CA ASN A 393 7.09 -10.17 9.60
C ASN A 393 7.72 -10.04 10.98
#